data_AF-A0A3N0I0Z8-F1
#
_entry.id   AF-A0A3N0I0Z8-F1
#
_cell.length_a   1.000
_cell.length_b   1.000
_cell.length_c   1.000
_cell.angle_alpha   90.00
_cell.angle_beta   90.00
_cell.angle_gamma   90.00
#
_symmetry.space_group_name_H-M   'P 1'
#
loop_
_entity.id
_entity.type
_entity.pdbx_description
1 polymer ?
#
loop_
_entity_poly.entity_id
_entity_poly.type
_entity_poly.pdbx_seq_one_letter_code
_entity_poly.pdbx_strand_id
1 'polypeptide(L)'
;MMTYDDYTDNGGVLLEEDYSELYPKVVDLIKCIIADKVPFWKQKDNLDDYGLDLNKIITLEIDFVSNNGGVDSFNGKSDLVFTSASTSGFSYEVDNSRLMDYHGVPMDPMVMSLIDSQLLRSGLGGMCVW
;
A
#
# COMPACT_ATOMS: atom_id res chain seq x y z
N MET A 1 -15.87 1.12 5.94
CA MET A 1 -15.61 0.24 4.77
C MET A 1 -16.02 1.00 3.51
N MET A 2 -15.14 1.05 2.51
CA MET A 2 -15.33 1.78 1.24
C MET A 2 -16.03 0.86 0.25
N THR A 3 -16.97 1.38 -0.54
CA THR A 3 -17.64 0.65 -1.63
C THR A 3 -16.87 0.79 -2.95
N TYR A 4 -17.25 0.00 -3.97
CA TYR A 4 -16.70 0.17 -5.31
C TYR A 4 -17.08 1.53 -5.91
N ASP A 5 -18.30 2.01 -5.68
CA ASP A 5 -18.70 3.36 -6.11
C ASP A 5 -17.81 4.44 -5.49
N ASP A 6 -17.55 4.37 -4.17
CA ASP A 6 -16.63 5.27 -3.49
C ASP A 6 -15.21 5.20 -4.09
N TYR A 7 -14.74 4.00 -4.45
CA TYR A 7 -13.45 3.81 -5.11
C TYR A 7 -13.39 4.52 -6.46
N THR A 8 -14.43 4.37 -7.30
CA THR A 8 -14.51 5.06 -8.59
C THR A 8 -14.61 6.58 -8.43
N ASP A 9 -15.36 7.07 -7.44
CA ASP A 9 -15.47 8.49 -7.12
C ASP A 9 -14.13 9.09 -6.66
N ASN A 10 -13.26 8.28 -6.06
CA ASN A 10 -11.90 8.67 -5.68
C ASN A 10 -10.88 8.57 -6.83
N GLY A 11 -11.32 8.24 -8.04
CA GLY A 11 -10.49 8.17 -9.24
C GLY A 11 -9.89 6.80 -9.53
N GLY A 12 -10.39 5.75 -8.87
CA GLY A 12 -10.02 4.37 -9.14
C GLY A 12 -10.35 3.96 -10.58
N VAL A 13 -9.48 3.13 -11.17
CA VAL A 13 -9.56 2.75 -12.60
C VAL A 13 -9.76 1.26 -12.84
N LEU A 14 -9.74 0.44 -11.79
CA LEU A 14 -9.89 -1.02 -11.89
C LEU A 14 -11.35 -1.43 -12.03
N LEU A 15 -11.55 -2.64 -12.55
CA LEU A 15 -12.86 -3.30 -12.57
C LEU A 15 -13.25 -3.74 -11.16
N GLU A 16 -14.56 -3.89 -10.93
CA GLU A 16 -15.12 -4.28 -9.63
C GLU A 16 -14.58 -5.64 -9.14
N GLU A 17 -14.29 -6.57 -10.06
CA GLU A 17 -13.72 -7.87 -9.73
C GLU A 17 -12.31 -7.75 -9.13
N ASP A 18 -11.42 -7.00 -9.78
CA ASP A 18 -10.04 -6.77 -9.32
C ASP A 18 -10.03 -5.97 -8.01
N TYR A 19 -10.88 -4.94 -7.93
CA TYR A 19 -11.09 -4.16 -6.73
C TYR A 19 -11.50 -5.04 -5.54
N SER A 20 -12.48 -5.91 -5.74
CA SER A 20 -13.02 -6.76 -4.66
C SER A 20 -11.99 -7.73 -4.10
N GLU A 21 -11.02 -8.15 -4.92
CA GLU A 21 -9.93 -9.02 -4.48
C GLU A 21 -8.81 -8.24 -3.77
N LEU A 22 -8.45 -7.06 -4.26
CA LEU A 22 -7.37 -6.23 -3.73
C LEU A 22 -7.76 -5.45 -2.47
N TYR A 23 -8.99 -4.91 -2.43
CA TYR A 23 -9.47 -4.05 -1.35
C TYR A 23 -9.20 -4.61 0.06
N PRO A 24 -9.63 -5.84 0.42
CA PRO A 24 -9.41 -6.35 1.77
C PRO A 24 -7.91 -6.49 2.12
N LYS A 25 -7.08 -6.85 1.14
CA LYS A 25 -5.62 -7.03 1.33
C LYS A 25 -4.92 -5.69 1.54
N VAL A 26 -5.28 -4.69 0.74
CA VAL A 26 -4.77 -3.33 0.90
C VAL A 26 -5.23 -2.72 2.23
N VAL A 27 -6.48 -2.92 2.63
CA VAL A 27 -6.97 -2.47 3.94
C VAL A 27 -6.13 -3.06 5.09
N ASP A 28 -5.81 -4.35 5.03
CA ASP A 28 -4.98 -4.99 6.05
C ASP A 28 -3.52 -4.50 6.00
N LEU A 29 -2.97 -4.24 4.81
CA LEU A 29 -1.66 -3.59 4.65
C LEU A 29 -1.62 -2.23 5.35
N ILE A 30 -2.61 -1.36 5.09
CA ILE A 30 -2.70 -0.05 5.73
C ILE A 30 -2.87 -0.16 7.25
N LYS A 31 -3.61 -1.16 7.75
CA LYS A 31 -3.69 -1.43 9.21
C LYS A 31 -2.33 -1.73 9.81
N CYS A 32 -1.53 -2.59 9.17
CA CYS A 32 -0.17 -2.91 9.64
C CYS A 32 0.72 -1.66 9.69
N ILE A 33 0.70 -0.85 8.62
CA ILE A 33 1.48 0.39 8.54
C ILE A 33 1.11 1.36 9.66
N ILE A 34 -0.18 1.52 9.94
CA ILE A 34 -0.65 2.38 11.04
C ILE A 34 -0.26 1.80 12.39
N ALA A 35 -0.39 0.48 12.60
CA ALA A 35 -0.04 -0.18 13.84
C ALA A 35 1.45 -0.01 14.20
N ASP A 36 2.34 -0.01 13.21
CA ASP A 36 3.78 0.24 13.41
C ASP A 36 4.12 1.68 13.79
N LYS A 37 3.28 2.64 13.37
CA LYS A 37 3.48 4.08 13.58
C LYS A 37 2.74 4.62 14.80
N VAL A 38 1.68 3.95 15.24
CA VAL A 38 0.85 4.36 16.38
C VAL A 38 1.24 3.58 17.63
N PRO A 39 1.56 4.26 18.75
CA PRO A 39 1.87 3.58 20.01
C PRO A 39 0.74 2.64 20.46
N PHE A 40 1.10 1.49 21.02
CA PHE A 40 0.14 0.42 21.35
C PHE A 40 -1.05 0.89 22.19
N TRP A 41 -0.85 1.87 23.09
CA TRP A 41 -1.93 2.42 23.94
C TRP A 41 -2.89 3.37 23.24
N LYS A 42 -2.57 3.79 22.01
CA LYS A 42 -3.42 4.62 21.13
C LYS A 42 -4.01 3.83 19.97
N GLN A 43 -3.66 2.54 19.83
CA GLN A 43 -4.20 1.70 18.77
C GLN A 43 -5.71 1.54 18.90
N LYS A 44 -6.37 1.43 17.76
CA LYS A 44 -7.81 1.23 17.61
C LYS A 44 -8.08 -0.10 16.92
N ASP A 45 -9.21 -0.70 17.25
CA ASP A 45 -9.66 -1.95 16.66
C ASP A 45 -10.06 -1.77 15.18
N ASN A 46 -10.66 -0.62 14.83
CA ASN A 46 -11.05 -0.30 13.46
C ASN A 46 -10.26 0.89 12.91
N LEU A 47 -10.01 0.86 11.59
CA LEU A 47 -9.36 1.98 10.90
C LEU A 47 -10.17 3.28 10.99
N ASP A 48 -11.50 3.17 10.90
CA ASP A 48 -12.43 4.30 10.93
C ASP A 48 -12.36 5.07 12.27
N ASP A 49 -11.95 4.40 13.35
CA ASP A 49 -11.84 4.99 14.70
C ASP A 49 -10.63 5.93 14.86
N TYR A 50 -9.68 5.93 13.91
CA TYR A 50 -8.57 6.86 13.91
C TYR A 50 -8.96 8.26 13.38
N GLY A 51 -10.14 8.40 12.75
CA GLY A 51 -10.60 9.66 12.17
C GLY A 51 -9.71 10.14 11.00
N LEU A 52 -9.07 9.21 10.30
CA LEU A 52 -8.22 9.47 9.14
C LEU A 52 -9.04 9.40 7.86
N ASP A 53 -8.71 10.23 6.88
CA ASP A 53 -9.28 10.17 5.53
C ASP A 53 -8.50 9.14 4.71
N LEU A 54 -8.97 7.88 4.77
CA LEU A 54 -8.29 6.73 4.18
C LEU A 54 -8.77 6.39 2.77
N ASN A 55 -9.89 6.93 2.29
CA ASN A 55 -10.47 6.52 1.01
C ASN A 55 -9.50 6.76 -0.15
N LYS A 56 -8.89 7.95 -0.19
CA LYS A 56 -7.86 8.28 -1.18
C LYS A 56 -6.59 7.44 -1.02
N ILE A 57 -6.18 7.17 0.22
CA ILE A 57 -5.01 6.34 0.55
C ILE A 57 -5.21 4.92 0.01
N ILE A 58 -6.37 4.32 0.31
CA ILE A 58 -6.71 2.97 -0.12
C ILE A 58 -6.84 2.90 -1.65
N THR A 59 -7.48 3.89 -2.28
CA THR A 59 -7.65 3.94 -3.75
C THR A 59 -6.29 3.98 -4.45
N LEU A 60 -5.39 4.88 -4.04
CA LEU A 60 -4.04 4.98 -4.62
C LEU A 60 -3.26 3.67 -4.46
N GLU A 61 -3.35 3.06 -3.28
CA GLU A 61 -2.61 1.84 -3.00
C GLU A 61 -3.15 0.63 -3.77
N ILE A 62 -4.47 0.53 -3.96
CA ILE A 62 -5.09 -0.50 -4.82
C ILE A 62 -4.55 -0.39 -6.25
N ASP A 63 -4.57 0.81 -6.83
CA ASP A 63 -4.10 1.03 -8.19
C ASP A 63 -2.59 0.76 -8.30
N PHE A 64 -1.83 1.16 -7.28
CA PHE A 64 -0.40 0.92 -7.24
C PHE A 64 -0.06 -0.56 -7.20
N VAL A 65 -0.67 -1.32 -6.29
CA VAL A 65 -0.43 -2.76 -6.18
C VAL A 65 -0.89 -3.49 -7.45
N SER A 66 -2.05 -3.12 -8.02
CA SER A 66 -2.52 -3.70 -9.28
C SER A 66 -1.51 -3.53 -10.42
N ASN A 67 -0.87 -2.36 -10.53
CA ASN A 67 0.16 -2.09 -11.54
C ASN A 67 1.50 -2.78 -11.25
N ASN A 68 1.71 -3.27 -10.03
CA ASN A 68 2.97 -3.82 -9.54
C ASN A 68 2.79 -5.27 -9.05
N GLY A 69 2.11 -6.11 -9.82
CA GLY A 69 1.99 -7.56 -9.55
C GLY A 69 0.68 -7.99 -8.90
N GLY A 70 -0.22 -7.06 -8.60
CA GLY A 70 -1.58 -7.34 -8.15
C GLY A 70 -1.61 -8.21 -6.88
N VAL A 71 -2.55 -9.16 -6.85
CA VAL A 71 -2.78 -10.00 -5.67
C VAL A 71 -1.59 -10.88 -5.32
N ASP A 72 -0.81 -11.30 -6.32
CA ASP A 72 0.36 -12.15 -6.12
C ASP A 72 1.48 -11.45 -5.31
N SER A 73 1.47 -10.12 -5.29
CA SER A 73 2.36 -9.33 -4.45
C SER A 73 2.15 -9.57 -2.95
N PHE A 74 0.93 -9.89 -2.52
CA PHE A 74 0.65 -10.26 -1.12
C PHE A 74 1.04 -11.70 -0.77
N ASN A 75 1.32 -12.53 -1.77
CA ASN A 75 1.68 -13.94 -1.59
C ASN A 75 3.21 -14.17 -1.59
N GLY A 76 4.01 -13.09 -1.62
CA GLY A 76 5.46 -13.17 -1.76
C GLY A 76 5.93 -13.68 -3.13
N LYS A 77 5.04 -13.66 -4.14
CA LYS A 77 5.30 -14.11 -5.51
C LYS A 77 5.36 -12.96 -6.52
N SER A 78 5.70 -11.76 -6.06
CA SER A 78 5.79 -10.62 -6.94
C SER A 78 7.00 -10.75 -7.88
N ASP A 79 6.77 -10.64 -9.19
CA ASP A 79 7.82 -10.59 -10.24
C ASP A 79 8.72 -9.33 -10.13
N LEU A 80 8.47 -8.47 -9.15
CA LEU A 80 9.30 -7.30 -8.84
C LEU A 80 10.72 -7.64 -8.37
N VAL A 81 11.00 -8.92 -8.11
CA VAL A 81 12.36 -9.43 -7.82
C VAL A 81 13.09 -9.87 -9.10
N PHE A 82 12.67 -9.39 -10.28
CA PHE A 82 13.43 -9.63 -11.51
C PHE A 82 14.62 -8.65 -11.61
N THR A 83 15.75 -9.04 -11.01
CA THR A 83 16.96 -8.19 -10.93
C THR A 83 17.81 -8.20 -12.19
N SER A 84 17.80 -9.29 -12.97
CA SER A 84 18.49 -9.37 -14.27
C SER A 84 18.10 -10.61 -15.05
N ALA A 85 18.22 -10.55 -16.38
CA ALA A 85 18.30 -11.73 -17.23
C ALA A 85 19.59 -11.68 -18.06
N SER A 86 20.30 -12.80 -18.11
CA SER A 86 21.45 -12.98 -19.00
C SER A 86 21.23 -14.17 -19.92
N THR A 87 21.40 -13.94 -21.22
CA THR A 87 21.58 -15.00 -22.21
C THR A 87 22.88 -14.75 -22.97
N SER A 88 23.36 -15.74 -23.73
CA SER A 88 24.71 -15.83 -24.34
C SER A 88 25.04 -14.76 -25.41
N GLY A 89 24.84 -13.48 -25.09
CA GLY A 89 25.02 -12.32 -25.97
C GLY A 89 24.25 -11.07 -25.55
N PHE A 90 23.39 -11.13 -24.51
CA PHE A 90 22.59 -9.97 -24.05
C PHE A 90 22.43 -10.02 -22.52
N SER A 91 22.75 -8.91 -21.85
CA SER A 91 22.49 -8.69 -20.43
C SER A 91 21.52 -7.53 -20.28
N TYR A 92 20.35 -7.78 -19.69
CA TYR A 92 19.40 -6.75 -19.30
C TYR A 92 19.40 -6.65 -17.78
N GLU A 93 19.90 -5.52 -17.28
CA GLU A 93 19.75 -5.11 -15.89
C GLU A 93 18.64 -4.05 -15.88
N VAL A 94 17.58 -4.31 -15.12
CA VAL A 94 16.61 -3.26 -14.79
C VAL A 94 17.33 -2.37 -13.79
N ASP A 95 17.59 -1.13 -14.22
CA ASP A 95 18.40 -0.16 -13.50
C ASP A 95 17.70 0.24 -12.20
N ASN A 96 17.93 -0.53 -11.14
CA ASN A 96 17.87 -0.27 -9.70
C ASN A 96 16.88 0.80 -9.18
N SER A 97 15.74 1.04 -9.81
CA SER A 97 14.60 1.71 -9.19
C SER A 97 13.97 0.69 -8.25
N ARG A 98 14.56 0.54 -7.06
CA ARG A 98 13.92 -0.22 -5.98
C ARG A 98 12.54 0.41 -5.77
N LEU A 99 11.53 -0.27 -6.29
CA LEU A 99 10.15 -0.01 -5.95
C LEU A 99 10.07 0.02 -4.42
N MET A 100 9.47 1.06 -3.87
CA MET A 100 9.28 1.12 -2.43
C MET A 100 8.36 -0.03 -2.05
N ASP A 101 8.75 -0.81 -1.05
CA ASP A 101 7.98 -1.91 -0.54
C ASP A 101 7.81 -1.80 0.97
N TYR A 102 6.70 -2.33 1.46
CA TYR A 102 6.45 -2.56 2.87
C TYR A 102 6.34 -4.06 3.10
N HIS A 103 7.38 -4.63 3.71
CA HIS A 103 7.51 -6.07 3.94
C HIS A 103 7.33 -6.93 2.67
N GLY A 104 7.88 -6.50 1.54
CA GLY A 104 7.79 -7.20 0.26
C GLY A 104 6.52 -6.94 -0.54
N VAL A 105 5.58 -6.14 -0.02
CA VAL A 105 4.42 -5.67 -0.78
C VAL A 105 4.74 -4.29 -1.36
N PRO A 106 4.52 -4.06 -2.67
CA PRO A 106 4.73 -2.76 -3.30
C PRO A 106 3.92 -1.70 -2.60
N MET A 107 4.52 -0.52 -2.42
CA MET A 107 3.92 0.57 -1.69
C MET A 107 4.06 1.88 -2.48
N ASP A 108 2.98 2.63 -2.64
CA ASP A 108 3.05 3.96 -3.24
C ASP A 108 3.76 4.93 -2.26
N PRO A 109 4.86 5.59 -2.67
CA PRO A 109 5.54 6.59 -1.84
C PRO A 109 4.62 7.73 -1.35
N MET A 110 3.61 8.10 -2.14
CA MET A 110 2.61 9.11 -1.78
C MET A 110 1.69 8.61 -0.68
N VAL A 111 1.31 7.34 -0.69
CA VAL A 111 0.45 6.74 0.34
C VAL A 111 1.15 6.77 1.70
N MET A 112 2.44 6.42 1.75
CA MET A 112 3.26 6.54 2.96
C MET A 112 3.31 7.98 3.48
N SER A 113 3.58 8.95 2.61
CA SER A 113 3.61 10.37 2.95
C SER A 113 2.26 10.88 3.47
N LEU A 114 1.16 10.44 2.87
CA LEU A 114 -0.20 10.79 3.30
C LEU A 114 -0.51 10.23 4.68
N ILE A 115 -0.22 8.95 4.93
CA ILE A 115 -0.41 8.33 6.25
C ILE A 115 0.39 9.09 7.31
N ASP A 116 1.68 9.36 7.05
CA ASP A 116 2.53 10.10 7.98
C ASP A 116 1.97 11.49 8.28
N SER A 117 1.54 12.20 7.24
CA SER A 117 0.97 13.54 7.39
C SER A 117 -0.33 13.54 8.22
N GLN A 118 -1.21 12.54 8.02
CA GLN A 118 -2.48 12.47 8.73
C GLN A 118 -2.29 12.00 10.18
N LEU A 119 -1.39 11.05 10.43
CA LEU A 119 -1.03 10.61 11.78
C LEU A 119 -0.40 11.76 12.58
N LEU A 120 0.50 12.54 11.97
CA LEU A 120 1.09 13.71 12.61
C LEU A 120 0.02 14.75 12.98
N ARG A 121 -0.88 15.08 12.04
CA ARG A 121 -1.96 16.06 12.24
C ARG A 121 -2.95 15.64 13.33
N SER A 122 -3.20 14.35 13.48
CA SER A 122 -4.09 13.78 14.50
C SER A 122 -3.41 13.58 15.86
N GLY A 123 -2.11 13.86 16.00
CA GLY A 123 -1.35 13.61 17.23
C GLY A 123 -1.19 12.12 17.56
N LEU A 124 -1.42 11.26 16.57
CA LEU A 124 -1.23 9.82 16.63
C LEU A 124 0.17 9.41 16.17
N GLY A 125 0.79 10.23 15.31
CA GLY A 125 2.15 10.06 14.84
C GLY A 125 3.14 10.26 15.97
N GLY A 126 3.66 9.14 16.49
CA GLY A 126 4.85 9.15 17.32
C GLY A 126 6.07 9.06 16.42
N MET A 127 7.09 9.89 16.65
CA MET A 127 8.44 9.48 16.26
C MET A 127 8.68 8.12 16.94
N CYS A 128 8.61 7.02 16.20
CA CYS A 128 9.13 5.74 16.68
C CYS A 128 10.65 5.91 16.74
N VAL A 129 11.13 6.41 17.88
CA VAL A 129 12.53 6.34 18.25
C VAL A 129 12.78 4.87 18.58
N TRP A 130 13.38 4.16 17.62
CA TRP A 130 14.04 2.88 17.89
C TRP A 130 15.52 3.14 18.19
#